data_AF-A0A232LLP2-F1
#
_entry.id   AF-A0A232LLP2-F1
#
_cell.length_a   1.000
_cell.length_b   1.000
_cell.length_c   1.000
_cell.angle_alpha   90.00
_cell.angle_beta   90.00
_cell.angle_gamma   90.00
#
_symmetry.space_group_name_H-M   'P 1'
#
loop_
_entity.id
_entity.type
_entity.pdbx_description
1 polymer ?
#
loop_
_entity_poly.entity_id
_entity_poly.type
_entity_poly.pdbx_seq_one_letter_code
_entity_poly.pdbx_strand_id
1 'polypeptide(L)'
;MVRSIQESSRIPVLGHAEGICHLYLDAAADPAMAVRLAVDGKCDYPAACNATETILVHEQFVSHVKAVADALIGNGVEIRADSRLKGVIPTAKAATDDDFHTEHGALIAVAHIAAYGSAHTDAICTNDAAAAEHFLNAVDSASVFHNASTRFADGYRYGLGAEVGRTSGERVLERRQALQARENSMSKFDMIVIGSGPGGQRAAVQAAKIGKTVALIEKGKDVGGVSVNTGTLPSKTLREAVLDLSGARERQLYGMVYRDNTVTPDALLSRARRVMQAEREVIRAQLHRNHVKLIHGTAKFTSPTQVEVNGELLDAAYIVIAVGTYPAVPPGLDVDHEM
;
A
#
# COMPACT_ATOMS: atom_id res chain seq x y z
N MET A 1 2.61 15.98 -19.73
CA MET A 1 3.74 15.25 -20.38
C MET A 1 3.63 13.74 -20.18
N VAL A 2 3.56 13.21 -18.94
CA VAL A 2 3.44 11.76 -18.69
C VAL A 2 2.18 11.13 -19.31
N ARG A 3 1.00 11.76 -19.17
CA ARG A 3 -0.26 11.30 -19.80
C ARG A 3 -0.13 11.14 -21.33
N SER A 4 0.46 12.14 -21.99
CA SER A 4 0.68 12.10 -23.44
C SER A 4 1.59 10.94 -23.87
N ILE A 5 2.62 10.61 -23.07
CA ILE A 5 3.50 9.46 -23.34
C ILE A 5 2.79 8.13 -23.06
N GLN A 6 1.97 8.06 -22.00
CA GLN A 6 1.14 6.89 -21.68
C GLN A 6 0.13 6.59 -22.79
N GLU A 7 -0.49 7.61 -23.38
CA GLU A 7 -1.47 7.46 -24.46
C GLU A 7 -0.82 7.11 -25.82
N SER A 8 0.38 7.61 -26.09
CA SER A 8 1.04 7.43 -27.39
C SER A 8 1.98 6.22 -27.48
N SER A 9 2.41 5.67 -26.35
CA SER A 9 3.43 4.62 -26.30
C SER A 9 2.83 3.21 -26.38
N ARG A 10 3.39 2.36 -27.24
CA ARG A 10 3.13 0.90 -27.23
C ARG A 10 3.95 0.16 -26.16
N ILE A 11 4.93 0.83 -25.56
CA ILE A 11 5.77 0.31 -24.48
C ILE A 11 5.11 0.70 -23.15
N PRO A 12 4.93 -0.23 -22.19
CA PRO A 12 4.35 0.08 -20.88
C PRO A 12 5.11 1.20 -20.17
N VAL A 13 4.38 2.25 -19.79
CA VAL A 13 4.94 3.43 -19.10
C VAL A 13 4.54 3.37 -17.63
N LEU A 14 5.53 3.33 -16.75
CA LEU A 14 5.34 3.41 -15.30
C LEU A 14 5.43 4.89 -14.88
N GLY A 15 4.35 5.43 -14.32
CA GLY A 15 4.28 6.79 -13.77
C GLY A 15 2.85 7.17 -13.38
N HIS A 16 2.68 8.30 -12.70
CA HIS A 16 1.38 8.89 -12.40
C HIS A 16 1.19 10.15 -13.25
N ALA A 17 0.00 10.35 -13.80
CA ALA A 17 -0.34 11.55 -14.55
C ALA A 17 -0.70 12.73 -13.62
N GLU A 18 -1.32 12.43 -12.46
CA GLU A 18 -1.91 13.40 -11.53
C GLU A 18 -1.76 12.91 -10.07
N GLY A 19 -1.68 13.86 -9.12
CA GLY A 19 -1.41 13.61 -7.69
C GLY A 19 -2.45 14.27 -6.78
N ILE A 20 -3.73 13.94 -6.96
CA ILE A 20 -4.83 14.50 -6.20
C ILE A 20 -4.98 13.69 -4.91
N CYS A 21 -4.48 14.25 -3.80
CA CYS A 21 -4.40 13.59 -2.50
C CYS A 21 -5.35 14.24 -1.49
N HIS A 22 -5.98 13.41 -0.65
CA HIS A 22 -6.94 13.85 0.35
C HIS A 22 -6.44 13.67 1.79
N LEU A 23 -6.83 14.59 2.66
CA LEU A 23 -6.78 14.44 4.11
C LEU A 23 -8.20 14.50 4.67
N TYR A 24 -8.67 13.41 5.27
CA TYR A 24 -9.96 13.35 5.95
C TYR A 24 -9.78 13.60 7.46
N LEU A 25 -10.41 14.66 7.95
CA LEU A 25 -10.48 15.03 9.36
C LEU A 25 -11.76 14.45 9.96
N ASP A 26 -11.61 13.34 10.66
CA ASP A 26 -12.71 12.57 11.23
C ASP A 26 -13.32 13.24 12.48
N ALA A 27 -14.49 12.77 12.93
CA ALA A 27 -15.14 13.19 14.16
C ALA A 27 -14.22 13.13 15.38
N ALA A 28 -13.42 12.08 15.51
CA ALA A 28 -12.54 11.84 16.65
C ALA A 28 -11.09 12.34 16.42
N ALA A 29 -10.87 13.21 15.42
CA ALA A 29 -9.56 13.80 15.15
C ALA A 29 -9.09 14.67 16.33
N ASP A 30 -7.81 14.56 16.69
CA ASP A 30 -7.17 15.52 17.59
C ASP A 30 -6.96 16.86 16.85
N PRO A 31 -7.53 17.98 17.32
CA PRO A 31 -7.44 19.25 16.60
C PRO A 31 -6.01 19.74 16.36
N ALA A 32 -5.10 19.52 17.31
CA ALA A 32 -3.73 19.95 17.16
C ALA A 32 -2.98 19.10 16.11
N MET A 33 -3.25 17.80 16.06
CA MET A 33 -2.73 16.89 15.04
C MET A 33 -3.28 17.23 13.66
N ALA A 34 -4.57 17.50 13.54
CA ALA A 34 -5.20 17.90 12.27
C ALA A 34 -4.51 19.13 11.66
N VAL A 35 -4.21 20.15 12.47
CA VAL A 35 -3.44 21.34 12.03
C VAL A 35 -2.06 20.95 11.52
N ARG A 36 -1.30 20.15 12.29
CA ARG A 36 0.05 19.72 11.89
C ARG A 36 0.04 18.94 10.59
N LEU A 37 -0.90 17.99 10.44
CA LEU A 37 -1.01 17.16 9.25
C LEU A 37 -1.43 17.96 8.02
N ALA A 38 -2.37 18.89 8.16
CA ALA A 38 -2.80 19.75 7.05
C ALA A 38 -1.68 20.67 6.58
N VAL A 39 -0.96 21.31 7.52
CA VAL A 39 0.16 22.21 7.20
C VAL A 39 1.31 21.43 6.57
N ASP A 40 1.74 20.30 7.15
CA ASP A 40 2.80 19.48 6.58
C ASP A 40 2.40 18.94 5.19
N GLY A 41 1.18 18.40 5.09
CA GLY A 41 0.62 17.83 3.87
C GLY A 41 0.57 18.81 2.70
N LYS A 42 0.21 20.08 2.95
CA LYS A 42 0.10 21.11 1.89
C LYS A 42 1.34 21.97 1.71
N CYS A 43 1.97 22.39 2.81
CA CYS A 43 2.92 23.51 2.82
C CYS A 43 4.39 23.09 2.75
N ASP A 44 4.74 21.85 3.12
CA ASP A 44 6.14 21.36 3.06
C ASP A 44 6.73 21.48 1.65
N TYR A 45 6.03 20.93 0.66
CA TYR A 45 6.41 21.04 -0.74
C TYR A 45 5.16 21.02 -1.64
N PRO A 46 4.53 22.18 -1.89
CA PRO A 46 3.23 22.27 -2.57
C PRO A 46 3.23 21.73 -4.02
N ALA A 47 4.39 21.67 -4.67
CA ALA A 47 4.52 21.14 -6.03
C ALA A 47 4.66 19.60 -6.08
N ALA A 48 4.70 18.93 -4.93
CA ALA A 48 4.79 17.48 -4.87
C ALA A 48 3.48 16.80 -5.30
N CYS A 49 3.58 15.66 -5.98
CA CYS A 49 2.42 14.85 -6.36
C CYS A 49 1.69 14.17 -5.18
N ASN A 50 2.28 14.18 -3.98
CA ASN A 50 1.65 13.74 -2.74
C ASN A 50 1.31 14.91 -1.80
N ALA A 51 1.34 16.16 -2.29
CA ALA A 51 0.81 17.28 -1.52
C ALA A 51 -0.70 17.10 -1.34
N THR A 52 -1.21 17.41 -0.15
CA THR A 52 -2.66 17.36 0.12
C THR A 52 -3.35 18.45 -0.68
N GLU A 53 -4.29 18.09 -1.55
CA GLU A 53 -5.08 19.04 -2.34
C GLU A 53 -6.45 19.30 -1.74
N THR A 54 -7.09 18.26 -1.20
CA THR A 54 -8.45 18.34 -0.65
C THR A 54 -8.45 17.93 0.82
N ILE A 55 -9.06 18.76 1.68
CA ILE A 55 -9.31 18.42 3.08
C ILE A 55 -10.81 18.17 3.27
N LEU A 56 -11.15 16.92 3.56
CA LEU A 56 -12.51 16.51 3.87
C LEU A 56 -12.73 16.63 5.37
N VAL A 57 -13.84 17.22 5.80
CA VAL A 57 -14.07 17.53 7.21
C VAL A 57 -15.36 16.89 7.68
N HIS A 58 -15.27 16.04 8.70
CA HIS A 58 -16.44 15.47 9.35
C HIS A 58 -17.27 16.58 10.00
N GLU A 59 -18.59 16.46 9.94
CA GLU A 59 -19.49 17.51 10.44
C GLU A 59 -19.32 17.83 11.93
N GLN A 60 -18.99 16.82 12.73
CA GLN A 60 -18.73 16.98 14.17
C GLN A 60 -17.38 17.65 14.45
N PHE A 61 -16.47 17.69 13.46
CA PHE A 61 -15.17 18.35 13.58
C PHE A 61 -15.21 19.82 13.10
N VAL A 62 -16.31 20.27 12.49
CA VAL A 62 -16.43 21.61 11.89
C VAL A 62 -16.11 22.75 12.89
N SER A 63 -16.43 22.60 14.17
CA SER A 63 -16.07 23.60 15.19
C SER A 63 -14.57 23.83 15.36
N HIS A 64 -13.74 22.87 14.96
CA HIS A 64 -12.27 22.92 15.06
C HIS A 64 -11.60 23.32 13.74
N VAL A 65 -12.34 23.32 12.62
CA VAL A 65 -11.77 23.56 11.28
C VAL A 65 -11.14 24.94 11.13
N LYS A 66 -11.63 25.93 11.90
CA LYS A 66 -11.10 27.30 11.84
C LYS A 66 -9.60 27.34 12.17
N ALA A 67 -9.14 26.56 13.14
CA ALA A 67 -7.72 26.52 13.50
C ALA A 67 -6.86 25.93 12.37
N VAL A 68 -7.38 24.93 11.66
CA VAL A 68 -6.72 24.34 10.48
C VAL A 68 -6.64 25.39 9.36
N ALA A 69 -7.76 26.07 9.10
CA ALA A 69 -7.84 27.09 8.05
C ALA A 69 -6.92 28.29 8.33
N ASP A 70 -6.93 28.81 9.56
CA ASP A 70 -6.07 29.93 9.96
C ASP A 70 -4.58 29.58 9.81
N ALA A 71 -4.19 28.34 10.17
CA ALA A 71 -2.82 27.88 10.02
C ALA A 71 -2.40 27.76 8.55
N LEU A 72 -3.26 27.24 7.68
CA LEU A 72 -3.02 27.15 6.24
C LEU A 72 -2.92 28.56 5.60
N ILE A 73 -3.86 29.45 5.92
CA ILE A 73 -3.86 30.84 5.45
C ILE A 73 -2.60 31.57 5.92
N GLY A 74 -2.18 31.36 7.17
CA GLY A 74 -0.93 31.91 7.71
C GLY A 74 0.33 31.46 6.98
N ASN A 75 0.28 30.31 6.28
CA ASN A 75 1.33 29.80 5.40
C ASN A 75 1.12 30.19 3.92
N GLY A 76 0.18 31.10 3.63
CA GLY A 76 -0.08 31.61 2.29
C GLY A 76 -0.97 30.72 1.42
N VAL A 77 -1.66 29.74 2.01
CA VAL A 77 -2.59 28.87 1.27
C VAL A 77 -3.92 29.59 1.03
N GLU A 78 -4.36 29.64 -0.23
CA GLU A 78 -5.71 30.03 -0.58
C GLU A 78 -6.68 28.87 -0.33
N ILE A 79 -7.74 29.11 0.44
CA ILE A 79 -8.76 28.10 0.73
C ILE A 79 -9.99 28.35 -0.14
N ARG A 80 -10.46 27.29 -0.79
CA ARG A 80 -11.79 27.20 -1.41
C ARG A 80 -12.65 26.28 -0.56
N ALA A 81 -13.87 26.71 -0.26
CA ALA A 81 -14.75 26.03 0.68
C ALA A 81 -16.19 26.01 0.17
N ASP A 82 -16.91 24.96 0.54
CA ASP A 82 -18.35 24.89 0.33
C ASP A 82 -19.11 25.96 1.14
N SER A 83 -20.43 26.05 0.91
CA SER A 83 -21.27 27.02 1.60
C SER A 83 -21.28 26.86 3.14
N ARG A 84 -21.10 25.64 3.65
CA ARG A 84 -21.11 25.33 5.09
C ARG A 84 -19.82 25.83 5.75
N LEU A 85 -18.68 25.50 5.15
CA LEU A 85 -17.36 25.90 5.64
C LEU A 85 -17.09 27.39 5.43
N LYS A 86 -17.66 28.05 4.42
CA LYS A 86 -17.60 29.52 4.30
C LYS A 86 -18.19 30.25 5.51
N GLY A 87 -19.19 29.68 6.18
CA GLY A 87 -19.74 30.24 7.42
C GLY A 87 -18.73 30.24 8.58
N VAL A 88 -17.78 29.29 8.57
CA VAL A 88 -16.75 29.13 9.60
C VAL A 88 -15.42 29.78 9.20
N ILE A 89 -15.17 29.87 7.89
CA ILE A 89 -13.97 30.44 7.27
C ILE A 89 -14.41 31.57 6.32
N PRO A 90 -14.73 32.77 6.83
CA PRO A 90 -15.28 33.85 5.99
C PRO A 90 -14.32 34.32 4.88
N THR A 91 -13.02 34.08 5.05
CA THR A 91 -11.96 34.42 4.09
C THR A 91 -11.84 33.41 2.94
N ALA A 92 -12.48 32.25 3.03
CA ALA A 92 -12.42 31.25 1.97
C ALA A 92 -13.20 31.71 0.72
N LYS A 93 -12.68 31.39 -0.46
CA LYS A 93 -13.43 31.52 -1.71
C LYS A 93 -14.49 30.42 -1.79
N ALA A 94 -15.55 30.65 -2.57
CA ALA A 94 -16.51 29.58 -2.84
C ALA A 94 -15.85 28.52 -3.72
N ALA A 95 -15.98 27.26 -3.34
CA ALA A 95 -15.68 26.13 -4.21
C ALA A 95 -16.69 26.08 -5.36
N THR A 96 -16.23 25.77 -6.57
CA THR A 96 -17.07 25.41 -7.73
C THR A 96 -17.19 23.89 -7.87
N ASP A 97 -18.00 23.42 -8.81
CA ASP A 97 -18.12 21.99 -9.14
C ASP A 97 -16.76 21.38 -9.57
N ASP A 98 -15.87 22.20 -10.15
CA ASP A 98 -14.48 21.85 -10.46
C ASP A 98 -13.58 21.79 -9.21
N ASP A 99 -13.99 22.41 -8.08
CA ASP A 99 -13.30 22.45 -6.79
C ASP A 99 -13.89 21.45 -5.75
N PHE A 100 -14.65 20.45 -6.21
CA PHE A 100 -15.18 19.28 -5.49
C PHE A 100 -16.60 19.36 -4.90
N HIS A 101 -17.36 18.26 -5.04
CA HIS A 101 -18.71 18.11 -4.48
C HIS A 101 -18.71 17.47 -3.08
N THR A 102 -19.29 18.23 -2.15
CA THR A 102 -19.56 18.01 -0.71
C THR A 102 -20.03 16.61 -0.32
N GLU A 103 -19.43 16.00 0.72
CA GLU A 103 -19.92 14.72 1.25
C GLU A 103 -19.64 14.47 2.76
N HIS A 104 -20.47 13.61 3.41
CA HIS A 104 -20.65 13.46 4.87
C HIS A 104 -20.11 12.13 5.45
N GLY A 105 -19.33 12.14 6.53
CA GLY A 105 -19.01 10.88 7.23
C GLY A 105 -17.94 10.01 6.55
N ALA A 106 -17.38 9.04 7.27
CA ALA A 106 -16.25 8.22 6.79
C ALA A 106 -16.58 7.40 5.53
N LEU A 107 -17.77 6.82 5.42
CA LEU A 107 -18.22 6.06 4.24
C LEU A 107 -18.27 6.92 2.97
N ILE A 108 -18.58 8.20 3.14
CA ILE A 108 -18.75 9.10 2.02
C ILE A 108 -17.43 9.84 1.72
N ALA A 109 -16.56 10.05 2.71
CA ALA A 109 -15.17 10.42 2.46
C ALA A 109 -14.46 9.41 1.55
N VAL A 110 -14.70 8.11 1.77
CA VAL A 110 -14.21 7.04 0.88
C VAL A 110 -14.81 7.18 -0.53
N ALA A 111 -16.12 7.45 -0.65
CA ALA A 111 -16.78 7.63 -1.94
C ALA A 111 -16.23 8.84 -2.70
N HIS A 112 -16.05 9.96 -2.02
CA HIS A 112 -15.43 11.18 -2.55
C HIS A 112 -14.01 10.91 -3.05
N ILE A 113 -13.16 10.28 -2.22
CA ILE A 113 -11.80 9.93 -2.61
C ILE A 113 -11.81 9.01 -3.84
N ALA A 114 -12.74 8.05 -3.91
CA ALA A 114 -12.89 7.17 -5.06
C ALA A 114 -13.37 7.89 -6.33
N ALA A 115 -14.17 8.96 -6.18
CA ALA A 115 -14.71 9.73 -7.30
C ALA A 115 -13.73 10.79 -7.83
N TYR A 116 -12.95 11.41 -6.94
CA TYR A 116 -12.17 12.62 -7.23
C TYR A 116 -10.66 12.48 -7.01
N GLY A 117 -10.21 11.45 -6.30
CA GLY A 117 -8.79 11.18 -6.08
C GLY A 117 -8.11 10.54 -7.28
N SER A 118 -6.79 10.75 -7.39
CA SER A 118 -5.98 10.11 -8.42
C SER A 118 -5.39 8.77 -7.97
N ALA A 119 -5.95 8.18 -6.89
CA ALA A 119 -5.46 6.98 -6.23
C ALA A 119 -3.97 7.05 -5.82
N HIS A 120 -3.45 8.24 -5.54
CA HIS A 120 -2.04 8.45 -5.25
C HIS A 120 -1.70 8.24 -3.77
N THR A 121 -2.19 9.10 -2.90
CA THR A 121 -1.97 9.04 -1.44
C THR A 121 -3.10 9.74 -0.72
N ASP A 122 -3.73 9.07 0.24
CA ASP A 122 -4.81 9.67 1.02
C ASP A 122 -4.63 9.32 2.49
N ALA A 123 -5.10 10.19 3.38
CA ALA A 123 -4.89 10.05 4.82
C ALA A 123 -6.15 10.33 5.62
N ILE A 124 -6.31 9.64 6.76
CA ILE A 124 -7.30 9.93 7.79
C ILE A 124 -6.59 10.44 9.05
N CYS A 125 -7.12 11.51 9.65
CA CYS A 125 -6.79 11.95 11.00
C CYS A 125 -7.93 11.55 11.95
N THR A 126 -7.68 10.64 12.89
CA THR A 126 -8.65 10.18 13.88
C THR A 126 -7.98 9.48 15.08
N ASN A 127 -8.57 9.59 16.27
CA ASN A 127 -8.25 8.74 17.41
C ASN A 127 -9.19 7.53 17.54
N ASP A 128 -10.20 7.41 16.67
CA ASP A 128 -11.06 6.23 16.60
C ASP A 128 -10.39 5.14 15.75
N ALA A 129 -9.99 4.06 16.41
CA ALA A 129 -9.34 2.92 15.76
C ALA A 129 -10.24 2.23 14.72
N ALA A 130 -11.56 2.17 14.96
CA ALA A 130 -12.49 1.53 14.04
C ALA A 130 -12.69 2.38 12.78
N ALA A 131 -12.78 3.71 12.93
CA ALA A 131 -12.84 4.63 11.81
C ALA A 131 -11.55 4.58 10.97
N ALA A 132 -10.38 4.52 11.63
CA ALA A 132 -9.09 4.36 10.96
C ALA A 132 -9.01 3.05 10.17
N GLU A 133 -9.36 1.93 10.80
CA GLU A 133 -9.34 0.61 10.16
C GLU A 133 -10.30 0.56 8.95
N HIS A 134 -11.50 1.12 9.09
CA HIS A 134 -12.45 1.22 7.99
C HIS A 134 -11.87 2.00 6.80
N PHE A 135 -11.31 3.19 7.06
CA PHE A 135 -10.73 4.04 6.02
C PHE A 135 -9.54 3.37 5.31
N LEU A 136 -8.61 2.78 6.08
CA LEU A 136 -7.44 2.07 5.56
C LEU A 136 -7.81 0.86 4.68
N ASN A 137 -8.95 0.22 4.97
CA ASN A 137 -9.46 -0.92 4.22
C ASN A 137 -10.29 -0.53 3.01
N ALA A 138 -10.96 0.63 3.04
CA ALA A 138 -11.93 1.02 2.03
C ALA A 138 -11.35 1.95 0.94
N VAL A 139 -10.35 2.78 1.27
CA VAL A 139 -9.68 3.65 0.29
C VAL A 139 -8.68 2.84 -0.56
N ASP A 140 -8.83 2.93 -1.88
CA ASP A 140 -7.99 2.20 -2.85
C ASP A 140 -6.93 3.10 -3.50
N SER A 141 -6.05 3.65 -2.67
CA SER A 141 -4.93 4.48 -3.11
C SER A 141 -3.61 3.73 -2.97
N ALA A 142 -2.59 4.14 -3.75
CA ALA A 142 -1.26 3.53 -3.67
C ALA A 142 -0.64 3.63 -2.27
N SER A 143 -1.05 4.62 -1.47
CA SER A 143 -0.69 4.75 -0.06
C SER A 143 -1.89 5.30 0.70
N VAL A 144 -2.24 4.67 1.82
CA VAL A 144 -3.31 5.12 2.71
C VAL A 144 -2.74 5.23 4.10
N PHE A 145 -2.89 6.39 4.73
CA PHE A 145 -2.26 6.70 6.01
C PHE A 145 -3.28 6.98 7.12
N HIS A 146 -2.90 6.62 8.34
CA HIS A 146 -3.61 6.99 9.57
C HIS A 146 -2.69 7.88 10.40
N ASN A 147 -3.15 9.08 10.73
CA ASN A 147 -2.44 10.06 11.56
C ASN A 147 -1.01 10.39 11.07
N ALA A 148 -0.79 10.30 9.76
CA ALA A 148 0.48 10.64 9.12
C ALA A 148 0.24 11.46 7.85
N SER A 149 1.20 12.34 7.55
CA SER A 149 1.13 13.23 6.39
C SER A 149 1.26 12.45 5.08
N THR A 150 0.53 12.89 4.05
CA THR A 150 0.63 12.35 2.68
C THR A 150 2.06 12.47 2.11
N ARG A 151 2.85 13.42 2.62
CA ARG A 151 4.26 13.65 2.25
C ARG A 151 5.20 12.49 2.58
N PHE A 152 4.79 11.60 3.49
CA PHE A 152 5.54 10.37 3.78
C PHE A 152 5.60 9.40 2.61
N ALA A 153 4.73 9.56 1.62
CA ALA A 153 4.61 8.62 0.52
C ALA A 153 5.69 8.87 -0.55
N ASP A 154 6.90 8.44 -0.21
CA ASP A 154 8.18 8.58 -0.91
C ASP A 154 9.06 7.33 -0.63
N GLY A 155 9.75 6.83 -1.65
CA GLY A 155 10.54 5.61 -1.56
C GLY A 155 11.67 5.66 -0.52
N TYR A 156 12.35 6.79 -0.35
CA TYR A 156 13.37 6.94 0.69
C TYR A 156 12.74 6.89 2.09
N ARG A 157 11.63 7.61 2.29
CA ARG A 157 10.87 7.60 3.56
C ARG A 157 10.27 6.24 3.90
N TYR A 158 9.95 5.42 2.88
CA TYR A 158 9.57 4.02 3.06
C TYR A 158 10.73 3.06 3.36
N GLY A 159 11.97 3.54 3.38
CA GLY A 159 13.16 2.72 3.62
C GLY A 159 13.63 1.94 2.39
N LEU A 160 13.21 2.32 1.19
CA LEU A 160 13.61 1.70 -0.09
C LEU A 160 14.88 2.33 -0.70
N GLY A 161 15.37 3.42 -0.11
CA GLY A 161 16.61 4.10 -0.51
C GLY A 161 16.43 5.11 -1.66
N ALA A 162 15.80 4.72 -2.77
CA ALA A 162 15.49 5.62 -3.89
C ALA A 162 14.21 5.19 -4.61
N GLU A 163 13.59 6.11 -5.35
CA GLU A 163 12.44 5.81 -6.22
C GLU A 163 12.66 6.27 -7.67
N VAL A 164 12.13 5.50 -8.62
CA VAL A 164 12.15 5.81 -10.06
C VAL A 164 10.84 6.53 -10.48
N GLY A 165 9.87 6.64 -9.57
CA GLY A 165 8.53 7.21 -9.78
C GLY A 165 7.42 6.29 -9.25
N ARG A 166 6.23 6.85 -8.98
CA ARG A 166 5.07 6.09 -8.47
C ARG A 166 4.00 5.84 -9.54
N THR A 167 3.34 4.69 -9.48
CA THR A 167 2.19 4.33 -10.31
C THR A 167 0.91 4.33 -9.49
N SER A 168 -0.08 5.13 -9.91
CA SER A 168 -1.49 4.95 -9.54
C SER A 168 -2.20 4.23 -10.69
N GLY A 169 -2.97 3.19 -10.37
CA GLY A 169 -3.77 2.46 -11.37
C GLY A 169 -5.18 2.99 -11.38
N GLU A 170 -5.68 3.47 -12.52
CA GLU A 170 -7.10 3.83 -12.68
C GLU A 170 -7.97 2.56 -12.88
N ARG A 171 -9.16 2.56 -12.25
CA ARG A 171 -10.36 1.71 -12.47
C ARG A 171 -10.49 0.41 -11.64
N VAL A 172 -11.18 0.52 -10.50
CA VAL A 172 -11.71 -0.62 -9.73
C VAL A 172 -13.25 -0.65 -9.63
N LEU A 173 -13.97 0.46 -9.91
CA LEU A 173 -15.42 0.55 -9.69
C LEU A 173 -16.27 -0.33 -10.64
N GLU A 174 -15.90 -0.45 -11.92
CA GLU A 174 -16.64 -1.24 -12.94
C GLU A 174 -16.60 -2.77 -12.68
N ARG A 175 -15.72 -3.24 -11.78
CA ARG A 175 -15.43 -4.67 -11.56
C ARG A 175 -16.37 -5.40 -10.62
N ARG A 176 -17.05 -4.70 -9.71
CA ARG A 176 -17.96 -5.34 -8.73
C ARG A 176 -19.12 -6.05 -9.41
N GLN A 177 -19.62 -5.52 -10.53
CA GLN A 177 -20.77 -6.07 -11.25
C GLN A 177 -20.40 -7.27 -12.14
N ALA A 178 -19.17 -7.33 -12.67
CA ALA A 178 -18.75 -8.40 -13.56
C ALA A 178 -18.37 -9.71 -12.82
N LEU A 179 -17.89 -9.63 -11.57
CA LEU A 179 -17.43 -10.78 -10.80
C LEU A 179 -18.56 -11.60 -10.16
N GLN A 180 -19.73 -11.00 -9.92
CA GLN A 180 -20.89 -11.72 -9.34
C GLN A 180 -21.67 -12.56 -10.37
N ALA A 181 -21.39 -12.40 -11.67
CA ALA A 181 -22.22 -12.96 -12.74
C ALA A 181 -21.69 -14.26 -13.38
N ARG A 182 -20.58 -14.84 -12.94
CA ARG A 182 -19.96 -16.01 -13.60
C ARG A 182 -19.62 -17.13 -12.62
N GLU A 183 -20.63 -17.92 -12.28
CA GLU A 183 -20.44 -19.30 -11.81
C GLU A 183 -20.85 -20.27 -12.93
N ASN A 184 -20.04 -21.32 -13.07
CA ASN A 184 -20.02 -22.41 -14.06
C ASN A 184 -19.30 -22.15 -15.40
N SER A 185 -18.26 -22.97 -15.63
CA SER A 185 -17.28 -23.00 -16.75
C SER A 185 -15.94 -22.35 -16.44
N MET A 186 -14.86 -23.05 -16.83
CA MET A 186 -13.41 -22.75 -16.73
C MET A 186 -13.08 -21.33 -16.23
N SER A 187 -12.43 -21.22 -15.07
CA SER A 187 -12.09 -19.93 -14.47
C SER A 187 -11.01 -19.24 -15.32
N LYS A 188 -11.44 -18.26 -16.10
CA LYS A 188 -10.61 -17.52 -17.04
C LYS A 188 -10.05 -16.27 -16.37
N PHE A 189 -8.75 -16.07 -16.49
CA PHE A 189 -8.03 -14.89 -16.01
C PHE A 189 -7.35 -14.18 -17.17
N ASP A 190 -7.10 -12.88 -17.03
CA ASP A 190 -6.24 -12.15 -17.96
C ASP A 190 -4.78 -12.53 -17.75
N MET A 191 -4.41 -12.79 -16.49
CA MET A 191 -3.06 -13.21 -16.11
C MET A 191 -3.08 -14.27 -15.00
N ILE A 192 -2.21 -15.27 -15.13
CA ILE A 192 -1.87 -16.17 -14.03
C ILE A 192 -0.43 -15.92 -13.62
N VAL A 193 -0.18 -15.83 -12.31
CA VAL A 193 1.15 -15.69 -11.74
C VAL A 193 1.47 -16.91 -10.90
N ILE A 194 2.58 -17.59 -11.19
CA ILE A 194 3.02 -18.79 -10.48
C ILE A 194 4.17 -18.41 -9.54
N GLY A 195 3.92 -18.46 -8.23
CA GLY A 195 4.83 -18.07 -7.16
C GLY A 195 4.51 -16.72 -6.55
N SER A 196 4.44 -16.65 -5.22
CA SER A 196 4.15 -15.43 -4.44
C SER A 196 5.39 -14.68 -3.95
N GLY A 197 6.58 -15.05 -4.43
CA GLY A 197 7.82 -14.33 -4.13
C GLY A 197 7.77 -12.88 -4.61
N PRO A 198 8.80 -12.06 -4.30
CA PRO A 198 8.79 -10.63 -4.60
C PRO A 198 8.41 -10.29 -6.04
N GLY A 199 8.93 -11.03 -7.02
CA GLY A 199 8.58 -10.84 -8.44
C GLY A 199 7.11 -11.14 -8.75
N GLY A 200 6.59 -12.26 -8.24
CA GLY A 200 5.23 -12.70 -8.51
C GLY A 200 4.18 -11.84 -7.81
N GLN A 201 4.41 -11.47 -6.55
CA GLN A 201 3.56 -10.49 -5.85
C GLN A 201 3.45 -9.19 -6.63
N ARG A 202 4.58 -8.63 -7.11
CA ARG A 202 4.57 -7.38 -7.87
C ARG A 202 3.89 -7.53 -9.21
N ALA A 203 4.16 -8.61 -9.95
CA ALA A 203 3.47 -8.90 -11.20
C ALA A 203 1.95 -8.96 -11.01
N ALA A 204 1.48 -9.70 -10.00
CA ALA A 204 0.06 -9.88 -9.74
C ALA A 204 -0.62 -8.58 -9.31
N VAL A 205 -0.03 -7.85 -8.36
CA VAL A 205 -0.59 -6.58 -7.88
C VAL A 205 -0.59 -5.53 -8.99
N GLN A 206 0.48 -5.41 -9.77
CA GLN A 206 0.52 -4.43 -10.86
C GLN A 206 -0.47 -4.76 -11.97
N ALA A 207 -0.56 -6.04 -12.37
CA ALA A 207 -1.56 -6.48 -13.35
C ALA A 207 -2.99 -6.21 -12.85
N ALA A 208 -3.26 -6.47 -11.57
CA ALA A 208 -4.55 -6.16 -10.98
C ALA A 208 -4.87 -4.66 -10.97
N LYS A 209 -3.89 -3.81 -10.64
CA LYS A 209 -4.02 -2.33 -10.62
C LYS A 209 -4.29 -1.73 -12.00
N ILE A 210 -3.83 -2.36 -13.08
CA ILE A 210 -4.17 -1.95 -14.46
C ILE A 210 -5.43 -2.64 -15.00
N GLY A 211 -6.27 -3.19 -14.10
CA GLY A 211 -7.58 -3.73 -14.44
C GLY A 211 -7.59 -5.16 -14.99
N LYS A 212 -6.50 -5.94 -14.87
CA LYS A 212 -6.44 -7.36 -15.31
C LYS A 212 -6.88 -8.32 -14.23
N THR A 213 -7.67 -9.33 -14.58
CA THR A 213 -8.13 -10.37 -13.66
C THR A 213 -6.96 -11.31 -13.41
N VAL A 214 -6.57 -11.50 -12.15
CA VAL A 214 -5.33 -12.21 -11.82
C VAL A 214 -5.61 -13.35 -10.85
N ALA A 215 -5.09 -14.53 -11.18
CA ALA A 215 -4.87 -15.60 -10.21
C ALA A 215 -3.38 -15.68 -9.85
N LEU A 216 -3.07 -15.75 -8.57
CA LEU A 216 -1.72 -16.02 -8.08
C LEU A 216 -1.70 -17.40 -7.42
N ILE A 217 -0.82 -18.28 -7.91
CA ILE A 217 -0.69 -19.65 -7.44
C ILE A 217 0.53 -19.76 -6.54
N GLU A 218 0.37 -20.27 -5.33
CA GLU A 218 1.46 -20.49 -4.37
C GLU A 218 1.49 -21.95 -3.91
N LYS A 219 2.65 -22.61 -4.07
CA LYS A 219 2.85 -24.00 -3.64
C LYS A 219 3.06 -24.10 -2.12
N GLY A 220 3.72 -23.11 -1.55
CA GLY A 220 4.03 -23.02 -0.13
C GLY A 220 2.78 -22.81 0.72
N LYS A 221 2.94 -23.12 2.01
CA LYS A 221 1.91 -22.86 3.03
C LYS A 221 1.62 -21.36 3.20
N ASP A 222 2.67 -20.55 3.07
CA ASP A 222 2.62 -19.10 3.26
C ASP A 222 3.08 -18.36 1.99
N VAL A 223 2.61 -17.13 1.84
CA VAL A 223 3.01 -16.23 0.75
C VAL A 223 4.38 -15.59 1.01
N GLY A 224 4.99 -14.97 -0.01
CA GLY A 224 6.23 -14.20 0.09
C GLY A 224 7.50 -14.93 -0.36
N GLY A 225 7.36 -16.19 -0.81
CA GLY A 225 8.47 -17.00 -1.34
C GLY A 225 9.64 -17.13 -0.37
N VAL A 226 10.84 -17.41 -0.90
CA VAL A 226 12.07 -17.56 -0.09
C VAL A 226 12.39 -16.29 0.69
N SER A 227 12.22 -15.11 0.08
CA SER A 227 12.60 -13.83 0.70
C SER A 227 11.98 -13.65 2.09
N VAL A 228 10.68 -13.95 2.21
CA VAL A 228 9.93 -13.80 3.47
C VAL A 228 10.07 -15.02 4.36
N ASN A 229 10.04 -16.22 3.78
CA ASN A 229 9.81 -17.44 4.55
C ASN A 229 11.08 -18.13 5.04
N THR A 230 12.16 -18.11 4.26
CA THR A 230 13.34 -18.94 4.55
C THR A 230 14.69 -18.28 4.26
N GLY A 231 14.69 -17.09 3.63
CA GLY A 231 15.90 -16.45 3.13
C GLY A 231 16.20 -15.11 3.79
N THR A 232 15.92 -14.05 3.05
CA THR A 232 16.44 -12.71 3.36
C THR A 232 15.86 -12.12 4.65
N LEU A 233 14.55 -12.17 4.82
CA LEU A 233 13.87 -11.58 5.98
C LEU A 233 14.18 -12.34 7.29
N PRO A 234 14.13 -13.68 7.34
CA PRO A 234 14.50 -14.43 8.55
C PRO A 234 15.95 -14.16 8.98
N SER A 235 16.90 -14.24 8.05
CA SER A 235 18.33 -14.03 8.36
C SER A 235 18.64 -12.61 8.83
N LYS A 236 18.06 -11.59 8.19
CA LYS A 236 18.22 -10.19 8.60
C LYS A 236 17.56 -9.89 9.93
N THR A 237 16.35 -10.41 10.15
CA THR A 237 15.64 -10.18 11.42
C THR A 237 16.34 -10.88 12.58
N LEU A 238 16.87 -12.09 12.35
CA LEU A 238 17.65 -12.80 13.35
C LEU A 238 18.93 -12.02 13.70
N ARG A 239 19.67 -11.53 12.69
CA ARG A 239 20.86 -10.69 12.89
C ARG A 239 20.54 -9.44 13.72
N GLU A 240 19.47 -8.72 13.39
CA GLU A 240 19.07 -7.54 14.15
C GLU A 240 18.63 -7.89 15.58
N ALA A 241 17.90 -9.00 15.77
CA ALA A 241 17.52 -9.47 17.08
C ALA A 241 18.76 -9.82 17.95
N VAL A 242 19.80 -10.40 17.35
CA VAL A 242 21.09 -10.66 18.02
C VAL A 242 21.77 -9.36 18.40
N LEU A 243 21.87 -8.38 17.49
CA LEU A 243 22.54 -7.10 17.76
C LEU A 243 21.86 -6.31 18.89
N ASP A 244 20.53 -6.35 18.93
CA ASP A 244 19.72 -5.69 19.95
C ASP A 244 19.86 -6.39 21.31
N LEU A 245 19.64 -7.71 21.37
CA LEU A 245 19.64 -8.45 22.64
C LEU A 245 21.05 -8.63 23.24
N SER A 246 22.09 -8.69 22.41
CA SER A 246 23.49 -8.79 22.86
C SER A 246 24.08 -7.45 23.30
N GLY A 247 23.34 -6.33 23.18
CA GLY A 247 23.83 -4.99 23.52
C GLY A 247 25.02 -4.54 22.66
N ALA A 248 25.23 -5.15 21.48
CA ALA A 248 26.36 -4.83 20.60
C ALA A 248 26.30 -3.38 20.08
N ARG A 249 25.08 -2.82 19.93
CA ARG A 249 24.88 -1.40 19.55
C ARG A 249 25.15 -0.42 20.69
N GLU A 250 24.78 -0.77 21.93
CA GLU A 250 24.96 0.11 23.10
C GLU A 250 26.44 0.26 23.52
N ARG A 251 27.29 -0.72 23.18
CA ARG A 251 28.74 -0.71 23.49
C ARG A 251 29.55 0.41 22.82
N GLN A 252 29.00 1.13 21.82
CA GLN A 252 29.73 2.20 21.12
C GLN A 252 29.57 3.60 21.72
N LEU A 253 28.58 3.85 22.58
CA LEU A 253 28.26 5.22 23.02
C LEU A 253 28.67 5.54 24.45
N TYR A 254 28.62 4.59 25.38
CA TYR A 254 29.06 4.80 26.76
C TYR A 254 29.65 3.51 27.30
N GLY A 255 30.91 3.56 27.73
CA GLY A 255 31.66 2.41 28.24
C GLY A 255 30.83 1.57 29.21
N MET A 256 30.63 0.32 28.81
CA MET A 256 30.10 -0.82 29.59
C MET A 256 28.86 -0.56 30.46
N VAL A 257 27.69 -0.89 29.89
CA VAL A 257 26.57 -1.41 30.67
C VAL A 257 26.47 -2.90 30.34
N TYR A 258 27.00 -3.75 31.23
CA TYR A 258 26.78 -5.19 31.18
C TYR A 258 25.32 -5.44 31.60
N ARG A 259 24.39 -5.49 30.65
CA ARG A 259 23.08 -6.10 30.89
C ARG A 259 23.27 -7.61 30.82
N ASP A 260 23.02 -8.29 31.94
CA ASP A 260 22.90 -9.73 31.99
C ASP A 260 21.64 -10.16 31.22
N ASN A 261 21.79 -10.27 29.91
CA ASN A 261 20.75 -10.77 29.03
C ASN A 261 21.19 -12.15 28.57
N THR A 262 20.73 -13.19 29.25
CA THR A 262 20.76 -14.54 28.71
C THR A 262 19.89 -14.56 27.45
N VAL A 263 20.51 -14.34 26.30
CA VAL A 263 19.83 -14.37 25.00
C VAL A 263 19.54 -15.83 24.66
N THR A 264 18.29 -16.25 24.85
CA THR A 264 17.89 -17.60 24.46
C THR A 264 17.62 -17.67 22.95
N PRO A 265 17.92 -18.80 22.30
CA PRO A 265 17.52 -19.03 20.91
C PRO A 265 16.03 -18.77 20.66
N ASP A 266 15.16 -19.11 21.63
CA ASP A 266 13.72 -18.86 21.55
C ASP A 266 13.35 -17.38 21.52
N ALA A 267 14.04 -16.54 22.32
CA ALA A 267 13.82 -15.09 22.31
C ALA A 267 14.21 -14.47 20.95
N LEU A 268 15.26 -14.98 20.32
CA LEU A 268 15.68 -14.55 18.98
C LEU A 268 14.71 -15.01 17.90
N LEU A 269 14.37 -16.30 17.89
CA LEU A 269 13.47 -16.90 16.90
C LEU A 269 12.06 -16.33 17.00
N SER A 270 11.56 -16.03 18.19
CA SER A 270 10.24 -15.42 18.37
C SER A 270 10.15 -14.02 17.75
N ARG A 271 11.20 -13.19 17.84
CA ARG A 271 11.27 -11.89 17.16
C ARG A 271 11.30 -12.04 15.64
N ALA A 272 12.11 -12.97 15.13
CA ALA A 272 12.16 -13.27 13.70
C ALA A 272 10.79 -13.71 13.16
N ARG A 273 10.12 -14.64 13.87
CA ARG A 273 8.79 -15.14 13.50
C ARG A 273 7.73 -14.02 13.46
N ARG A 274 7.75 -13.07 14.40
CA ARG A 274 6.80 -11.94 14.41
C ARG A 274 6.92 -11.06 13.17
N VAL A 275 8.14 -10.73 12.76
CA VAL A 275 8.38 -9.92 11.55
C VAL A 275 7.96 -10.68 10.30
N MET A 276 8.31 -11.97 10.21
CA MET A 276 7.87 -12.83 9.10
C MET A 276 6.34 -12.92 9.01
N GLN A 277 5.66 -13.04 10.15
CA GLN A 277 4.20 -13.09 10.20
C GLN A 277 3.57 -11.77 9.75
N ALA A 278 4.05 -10.64 10.27
CA ALA A 278 3.58 -9.32 9.86
C ALA A 278 3.75 -9.09 8.35
N GLU A 279 4.91 -9.47 7.79
CA GLU A 279 5.15 -9.33 6.35
C GLU A 279 4.19 -10.21 5.53
N ARG A 280 3.94 -11.46 5.96
CA ARG A 280 2.96 -12.33 5.30
C ARG A 280 1.56 -11.73 5.31
N GLU A 281 1.16 -11.13 6.43
CA GLU A 281 -0.13 -10.45 6.56
C GLU A 281 -0.23 -9.25 5.62
N VAL A 282 0.84 -8.44 5.51
CA VAL A 282 0.92 -7.33 4.54
C VAL A 282 0.77 -7.84 3.10
N ILE A 283 1.45 -8.92 2.73
CA ILE A 283 1.35 -9.50 1.38
C ILE A 283 -0.08 -10.00 1.12
N ARG A 284 -0.68 -10.76 2.06
CA ARG A 284 -2.06 -11.22 1.94
C ARG A 284 -3.04 -10.06 1.81
N ALA A 285 -2.90 -9.03 2.64
CA ALA A 285 -3.74 -7.85 2.59
C ALA A 285 -3.59 -7.10 1.25
N GLN A 286 -2.39 -7.02 0.69
CA GLN A 286 -2.18 -6.45 -0.65
C GLN A 286 -2.88 -7.29 -1.74
N LEU A 287 -2.69 -8.60 -1.75
CA LEU A 287 -3.35 -9.48 -2.73
C LEU A 287 -4.87 -9.39 -2.63
N HIS A 288 -5.40 -9.44 -1.40
CA HIS A 288 -6.84 -9.33 -1.13
C HIS A 288 -7.40 -7.98 -1.58
N ARG A 289 -6.77 -6.86 -1.19
CA ARG A 289 -7.22 -5.50 -1.57
C ARG A 289 -7.20 -5.29 -3.08
N ASN A 290 -6.24 -5.89 -3.79
CA ASN A 290 -6.18 -5.82 -5.25
C ASN A 290 -7.01 -6.91 -5.96
N HIS A 291 -7.86 -7.65 -5.22
CA HIS A 291 -8.71 -8.72 -5.76
C HIS A 291 -7.95 -9.78 -6.57
N VAL A 292 -6.71 -10.09 -6.17
CA VAL A 292 -5.95 -11.19 -6.74
C VAL A 292 -6.46 -12.49 -6.13
N LYS A 293 -6.93 -13.42 -6.96
CA LYS A 293 -7.34 -14.75 -6.50
C LYS A 293 -6.10 -15.55 -6.10
N LEU A 294 -5.86 -15.70 -4.79
CA LEU A 294 -4.80 -16.56 -4.27
C LEU A 294 -5.26 -18.02 -4.28
N ILE A 295 -4.50 -18.89 -4.95
CA ILE A 295 -4.75 -20.33 -5.06
C ILE A 295 -3.55 -21.06 -4.49
N HIS A 296 -3.76 -21.87 -3.44
CA HIS A 296 -2.70 -22.71 -2.91
C HIS A 296 -2.63 -24.03 -3.67
N GLY A 297 -1.48 -24.36 -4.22
CA GLY A 297 -1.26 -25.60 -4.97
C GLY A 297 -0.05 -25.53 -5.88
N THR A 298 0.27 -26.68 -6.51
CA THR A 298 1.33 -26.75 -7.52
C THR A 298 0.70 -26.55 -8.89
N ALA A 299 1.19 -25.56 -9.64
CA ALA A 299 0.77 -25.33 -11.02
C ALA A 299 1.48 -26.29 -11.98
N LYS A 300 0.72 -26.85 -12.92
CA LYS A 300 1.24 -27.67 -14.02
C LYS A 300 0.69 -27.16 -15.34
N PHE A 301 1.56 -26.78 -16.28
CA PHE A 301 1.12 -26.42 -17.63
C PHE A 301 0.53 -27.64 -18.34
N THR A 302 -0.67 -27.47 -18.89
CA THR A 302 -1.34 -28.45 -19.77
C THR A 302 -1.30 -27.98 -21.22
N SER A 303 -1.16 -26.67 -21.44
CA SER A 303 -0.91 -26.03 -22.74
C SER A 303 -0.19 -24.69 -22.55
N PRO A 304 0.21 -23.97 -23.61
CA PRO A 304 0.85 -22.66 -23.49
C PRO A 304 0.03 -21.58 -22.75
N THR A 305 -1.29 -21.74 -22.66
CA THR A 305 -2.20 -20.77 -22.00
C THR A 305 -2.97 -21.36 -20.82
N GLN A 306 -2.73 -22.63 -20.48
CA GLN A 306 -3.50 -23.34 -19.46
C GLN A 306 -2.61 -23.98 -18.42
N VAL A 307 -3.05 -23.87 -17.16
CA VAL A 307 -2.41 -24.49 -16.01
C VAL A 307 -3.45 -25.22 -15.17
N GLU A 308 -3.08 -26.41 -14.71
CA GLU A 308 -3.83 -27.20 -13.75
C GLU A 308 -3.31 -26.95 -12.34
N VAL A 309 -4.20 -26.73 -11.38
CA VAL A 309 -3.90 -26.62 -9.94
C VAL A 309 -4.94 -27.41 -9.16
N ASN A 310 -4.51 -28.39 -8.36
CA ASN A 310 -5.40 -29.25 -7.57
C ASN A 310 -6.54 -29.91 -8.37
N GLY A 311 -6.31 -30.21 -9.66
CA GLY A 311 -7.34 -30.74 -10.57
C GLY A 311 -8.29 -29.71 -11.19
N GLU A 312 -8.18 -28.42 -10.84
CA GLU A 312 -8.87 -27.32 -11.51
C GLU A 312 -8.02 -26.80 -12.68
N LEU A 313 -8.63 -26.69 -13.87
CA LEU A 313 -7.99 -26.11 -15.05
C LEU A 313 -8.27 -24.61 -15.12
N LEU A 314 -7.20 -23.81 -15.18
CA LEU A 314 -7.22 -22.36 -15.28
C LEU A 314 -6.67 -21.93 -16.65
N ASP A 315 -7.28 -20.91 -17.26
CA ASP A 315 -6.87 -20.38 -18.57
C ASP A 315 -6.52 -18.90 -18.48
N ALA A 316 -5.41 -18.50 -19.09
CA ALA A 316 -5.03 -17.09 -19.21
C ALA A 316 -4.18 -16.78 -20.43
N ALA A 317 -4.36 -15.57 -20.97
CA ALA A 317 -3.58 -15.07 -22.09
C ALA A 317 -2.11 -14.83 -21.74
N TYR A 318 -1.83 -14.48 -20.48
CA TYR A 318 -0.47 -14.24 -19.99
C TYR A 318 -0.19 -15.05 -18.74
N ILE A 319 0.95 -15.73 -18.71
CA ILE A 319 1.38 -16.52 -17.55
C ILE A 319 2.77 -16.06 -17.12
N VAL A 320 2.89 -15.57 -15.89
CA VAL A 320 4.16 -15.15 -15.28
C VAL A 320 4.67 -16.28 -14.40
N ILE A 321 5.89 -16.75 -14.70
CA ILE A 321 6.59 -17.76 -13.89
C ILE A 321 7.55 -17.03 -12.94
N ALA A 322 7.19 -16.96 -11.67
CA ALA A 322 7.92 -16.28 -10.61
C ALA A 322 8.23 -17.22 -9.44
N VAL A 323 8.62 -18.46 -9.76
CA VAL A 323 8.85 -19.55 -8.79
C VAL A 323 10.19 -19.46 -8.04
N GLY A 324 10.98 -18.42 -8.29
CA GLY A 324 12.33 -18.27 -7.74
C GLY A 324 13.36 -19.10 -8.50
N THR A 325 14.58 -19.14 -7.95
CA THR A 325 15.70 -19.91 -8.51
C THR A 325 16.39 -20.69 -7.40
N TYR A 326 17.11 -21.74 -7.78
CA TYR A 326 17.99 -22.49 -6.90
C TYR A 326 19.43 -22.30 -7.35
N PRO A 327 20.42 -22.30 -6.43
CA PRO A 327 21.82 -22.26 -6.82
C PRO A 327 22.16 -23.44 -7.73
N ALA A 328 22.87 -23.18 -8.81
CA ALA A 328 23.43 -24.26 -9.62
C ALA A 328 24.54 -24.95 -8.82
N VAL A 329 24.49 -26.28 -8.74
CA VAL A 329 25.56 -27.09 -8.15
C VAL A 329 26.66 -27.27 -9.21
N PRO A 330 27.89 -26.77 -8.98
CA PRO A 330 28.98 -26.97 -9.94
C PRO A 330 29.34 -28.46 -10.04
N PRO A 331 29.76 -28.95 -11.23
CA PRO A 331 30.20 -30.33 -11.38
C PRO A 331 31.35 -30.66 -10.43
N GLY A 332 31.20 -31.71 -9.61
CA GLY A 332 32.23 -32.20 -8.69
C GLY A 332 32.20 -31.60 -7.27
N LEU A 333 31.18 -30.80 -6.94
CA LEU A 333 30.92 -30.35 -5.57
C LEU A 333 29.62 -30.96 -5.07
N ASP A 334 29.70 -31.87 -4.10
CA ASP A 334 28.53 -32.31 -3.36
C ASP A 334 28.12 -31.20 -2.39
N VAL A 335 26.94 -30.64 -2.60
CA VAL A 335 26.32 -29.69 -1.68
C VAL A 335 25.36 -30.49 -0.80
N ASP A 336 25.56 -30.40 0.50
CA ASP A 336 24.64 -30.91 1.51
C ASP A 336 23.28 -30.21 1.38
N HIS A 337 22.29 -30.93 0.87
CA HIS A 337 20.92 -30.45 0.69
C HIS A 337 20.12 -30.36 2.01
N GLU A 338 20.77 -30.12 3.15
CA GLU A 338 20.05 -29.82 4.40
C GLU A 338 19.45 -28.40 4.29
N MET A 339 18.20 -28.35 3.82
CA MET A 339 17.29 -27.20 3.90
C MET A 339 16.29 -27.40 5.03
#